data_AF-A0A356ZAG5-F1
#
_entry.id   AF-A0A356ZAG5-F1
#
_cell.length_a   1.000
_cell.length_b   1.000
_cell.length_c   1.000
_cell.angle_alpha   90.00
_cell.angle_beta   90.00
_cell.angle_gamma   90.00
#
_symmetry.space_group_name_H-M   'P 1'
#
loop_
_entity.id
_entity.type
_entity.pdbx_description
1 polymer ?
#
loop_
_entity_poly.entity_id
_entity_poly.type
_entity_poly.pdbx_seq_one_letter_code
_entity_poly.pdbx_strand_id
1 'polypeptide(L)'
;MNANTIQGVTAFSKIDEIEEPVDAAIILVPAAHTLQAFEECCKKGIKMIVIESAGFAETGESGKSTEKELKRLAEKYDCRFIGPNCSGIINTHHNMVQSIGAVGELRKGNIGLIVQAGVYAAGMLWGMRHIMDLAVVATIGNKADINETDILEYLGEDNNVEVVCMYLEDVKSGRRFIDAARKITSRKPIIVLKSGRTEAGK
;
A
#
# COMPACT_ATOMS: atom_id res chain seq x y z
N MET A 1 -19.67 -20.18 4.31
CA MET A 1 -21.00 -19.63 3.99
C MET A 1 -20.78 -18.60 2.90
N ASN A 2 -21.35 -18.78 1.72
CA ASN A 2 -21.27 -17.76 0.67
C ASN A 2 -22.34 -16.72 0.99
N ALA A 3 -21.92 -15.47 1.19
CA ALA A 3 -22.85 -14.36 1.36
C ALA A 3 -23.18 -13.81 -0.03
N ASN A 4 -24.46 -13.65 -0.34
CA ASN A 4 -24.89 -12.98 -1.59
C ASN A 4 -24.80 -11.45 -1.46
N THR A 5 -24.62 -10.94 -0.24
CA THR A 5 -24.46 -9.50 0.07
C THR A 5 -23.53 -9.28 1.26
N ILE A 6 -22.71 -8.23 1.22
CA ILE A 6 -21.86 -7.77 2.33
C ILE A 6 -22.12 -6.28 2.54
N GLN A 7 -22.52 -5.88 3.76
CA GLN A 7 -22.86 -4.48 4.10
C GLN A 7 -23.84 -3.80 3.12
N GLY A 8 -24.79 -4.56 2.56
CA GLY A 8 -25.78 -4.06 1.60
C GLY A 8 -25.28 -3.97 0.15
N VAL A 9 -24.04 -4.39 -0.13
CA VAL A 9 -23.47 -4.47 -1.49
C VAL A 9 -23.52 -5.92 -1.98
N THR A 10 -23.84 -6.14 -3.25
CA THR A 10 -23.82 -7.48 -3.88
C THR A 10 -22.44 -8.11 -3.76
N ALA A 11 -22.40 -9.37 -3.34
CA ALA A 11 -21.17 -10.13 -3.23
C ALA A 11 -21.13 -11.24 -4.28
N PHE A 12 -19.98 -11.38 -4.94
CA PHE A 12 -19.72 -12.38 -5.97
C PHE A 12 -18.82 -13.47 -5.41
N SER A 13 -19.00 -14.71 -5.88
CA SER A 13 -18.17 -15.83 -5.45
C SER A 13 -16.82 -15.85 -6.15
N LYS A 14 -16.75 -15.19 -7.32
CA LYS A 14 -15.54 -15.09 -8.14
C LYS A 14 -15.41 -13.72 -8.78
N ILE A 15 -14.18 -13.32 -9.07
CA ILE A 15 -13.87 -12.02 -9.69
C ILE A 15 -14.36 -11.92 -11.15
N ASP A 16 -14.51 -13.06 -11.84
CA ASP A 16 -14.97 -13.12 -13.23
C ASP A 16 -16.48 -12.95 -13.39
N GLU A 17 -17.25 -13.12 -12.30
CA GLU A 17 -18.69 -12.86 -12.26
C GLU A 17 -19.03 -11.36 -12.27
N ILE A 18 -18.07 -10.47 -11.98
CA ILE A 18 -18.25 -9.03 -12.07
C ILE A 18 -18.20 -8.64 -13.56
N GLU A 19 -19.29 -8.15 -14.14
CA GLU A 19 -19.31 -7.80 -15.57
C GLU A 19 -18.57 -6.49 -15.85
N GLU A 20 -18.66 -5.55 -14.90
CA GLU A 20 -18.06 -4.22 -14.98
C GLU A 20 -16.51 -4.26 -14.93
N PRO A 21 -15.84 -3.24 -15.52
CA PRO A 21 -14.41 -3.08 -15.34
C PRO A 21 -14.06 -2.82 -13.86
N VAL A 22 -12.98 -3.43 -13.41
CA VAL A 22 -12.45 -3.25 -12.05
C VAL A 22 -11.06 -2.62 -12.13
N ASP A 23 -10.93 -1.39 -11.65
CA ASP A 23 -9.68 -0.63 -11.74
C ASP A 23 -8.64 -1.07 -10.71
N ALA A 24 -9.10 -1.52 -9.54
CA ALA A 24 -8.25 -1.96 -8.44
C ALA A 24 -8.89 -3.09 -7.61
N ALA A 25 -8.05 -3.97 -7.06
CA ALA A 25 -8.46 -5.03 -6.14
C ALA A 25 -7.71 -4.96 -4.80
N ILE A 26 -8.38 -5.37 -3.72
CA ILE A 26 -7.77 -5.56 -2.41
C ILE A 26 -7.86 -7.04 -2.08
N ILE A 27 -6.72 -7.67 -1.86
CA ILE A 27 -6.63 -9.08 -1.49
C ILE A 27 -6.40 -9.16 0.02
N LEU A 28 -7.44 -9.61 0.72
CA LEU A 28 -7.46 -9.84 2.17
C LEU A 28 -7.98 -11.25 2.46
N VAL A 29 -7.24 -12.25 1.98
CA VAL A 29 -7.51 -13.69 2.19
C VAL A 29 -6.31 -14.34 2.89
N PRO A 30 -6.44 -15.54 3.49
CA PRO A 30 -5.28 -16.24 4.06
C PRO A 30 -4.16 -16.40 3.02
N ALA A 31 -2.90 -16.32 3.46
CA ALA A 31 -1.71 -16.33 2.58
C ALA A 31 -1.70 -17.46 1.55
N ALA A 32 -2.16 -18.65 1.95
CA ALA A 32 -2.26 -19.83 1.09
C ALA A 32 -3.18 -19.65 -0.14
N HIS A 33 -4.12 -18.71 -0.09
CA HIS A 33 -5.06 -18.41 -1.16
C HIS A 33 -4.69 -17.13 -1.95
N THR A 34 -3.70 -16.36 -1.48
CA THR A 34 -3.35 -15.07 -2.09
C THR A 34 -2.83 -15.20 -3.51
N LEU A 35 -1.99 -16.20 -3.83
CA LEU A 35 -1.48 -16.40 -5.19
C LEU A 35 -2.59 -16.68 -6.20
N GLN A 36 -3.55 -17.52 -5.81
CA GLN A 36 -4.70 -17.84 -6.65
C GLN A 36 -5.56 -16.58 -6.88
N ALA A 37 -5.94 -15.89 -5.81
CA ALA A 37 -6.74 -14.67 -5.91
C ALA A 37 -6.03 -13.58 -6.73
N PHE A 38 -4.71 -13.47 -6.59
CA PHE A 38 -3.89 -12.53 -7.36
C PHE A 38 -3.92 -12.87 -8.85
N GLU A 39 -3.71 -14.13 -9.23
CA GLU A 39 -3.77 -14.52 -10.64
C GLU A 39 -5.17 -14.33 -11.23
N GLU A 40 -6.23 -14.61 -10.47
CA GLU A 40 -7.61 -14.37 -10.91
C GLU A 40 -7.86 -12.88 -11.18
N CYS A 41 -7.40 -11.98 -10.29
CA CYS A 41 -7.46 -10.53 -10.50
C CYS A 41 -6.67 -10.11 -11.76
N CYS A 42 -5.48 -10.67 -11.95
CA CYS A 42 -4.66 -10.42 -13.13
C CYS A 42 -5.37 -10.83 -14.43
N LYS A 43 -5.98 -12.03 -14.46
CA LYS A 43 -6.73 -12.55 -15.61
C LYS A 43 -7.96 -11.71 -15.92
N LYS A 44 -8.60 -11.12 -14.90
CA LYS A 44 -9.70 -10.17 -15.06
C LYS A 44 -9.24 -8.82 -15.67
N GLY A 45 -7.94 -8.57 -15.71
CA GLY A 45 -7.35 -7.36 -16.29
C GLY A 45 -7.14 -6.23 -15.29
N ILE A 46 -7.23 -6.52 -13.98
CA ILE A 46 -7.05 -5.53 -12.92
C ILE A 46 -5.58 -5.10 -12.87
N LYS A 47 -5.34 -3.79 -13.00
CA LYS A 47 -3.99 -3.24 -13.14
C LYS A 47 -3.31 -2.91 -11.82
N MET A 48 -4.08 -2.62 -10.77
CA MET A 48 -3.57 -2.24 -9.45
C MET A 48 -4.14 -3.17 -8.38
N ILE A 49 -3.27 -3.85 -7.64
CA ILE A 49 -3.69 -4.79 -6.59
C ILE A 49 -3.02 -4.42 -5.27
N VAL A 50 -3.78 -4.34 -4.19
CA VAL A 50 -3.26 -4.16 -2.83
C VAL A 50 -3.34 -5.50 -2.12
N ILE A 51 -2.21 -6.01 -1.65
CA ILE A 51 -2.16 -7.28 -0.91
C ILE A 51 -1.94 -6.96 0.56
N GLU A 52 -3.02 -7.02 1.34
CA GLU A 52 -2.96 -6.75 2.78
C GLU A 52 -2.50 -7.97 3.58
N SER A 53 -2.76 -9.18 3.07
CA SER A 53 -2.37 -10.44 3.71
C SER A 53 -0.89 -10.46 4.11
N ALA A 54 -0.63 -10.88 5.35
CA ALA A 54 0.69 -11.30 5.82
C ALA A 54 0.93 -12.80 5.53
N GLY A 55 2.08 -13.33 5.93
CA GLY A 55 2.52 -14.70 5.68
C GLY A 55 3.59 -14.84 4.58
N PHE A 56 4.30 -13.77 4.23
CA PHE A 56 5.20 -13.71 3.07
C PHE A 56 6.67 -13.60 3.50
N ALA A 57 7.49 -12.76 2.87
CA ALA A 57 8.94 -12.75 3.10
C ALA A 57 9.34 -12.52 4.56
N GLU A 58 8.48 -11.90 5.38
CA GLU A 58 8.66 -11.73 6.82
C GLU A 58 8.62 -13.05 7.60
N THR A 59 8.12 -14.13 7.00
CA THR A 59 8.05 -15.47 7.61
C THR A 59 9.15 -16.42 7.16
N GLY A 60 10.01 -16.01 6.21
CA GLY A 60 11.16 -16.77 5.75
C GLY A 60 11.13 -17.15 4.27
N GLU A 61 11.88 -18.19 3.89
CA GLU A 61 12.20 -18.49 2.47
C GLU A 61 10.98 -18.94 1.64
N SER A 62 10.03 -19.65 2.25
CA SER A 62 8.77 -20.03 1.60
C SER A 62 7.97 -18.79 1.20
N GLY A 63 7.87 -17.81 2.10
CA GLY A 63 7.20 -16.54 1.84
C GLY A 63 7.92 -15.69 0.79
N LYS A 64 9.27 -15.65 0.81
CA LYS A 64 10.06 -15.01 -0.25
C LYS A 64 9.82 -15.64 -1.62
N SER A 65 9.67 -16.97 -1.67
CA SER A 65 9.37 -17.68 -2.91
C SER A 65 7.98 -17.33 -3.43
N THR A 66 7.02 -17.16 -2.52
CA THR A 66 5.65 -16.71 -2.84
C THR A 66 5.66 -15.27 -3.39
N GLU A 67 6.44 -14.35 -2.80
CA GLU A 67 6.58 -12.99 -3.34
C GLU A 67 7.22 -12.94 -4.73
N LYS A 68 8.22 -13.80 -4.99
CA LYS A 68 8.81 -13.93 -6.33
C LYS A 68 7.76 -14.36 -7.35
N GLU A 69 6.88 -15.28 -6.97
CA GLU A 69 5.79 -15.74 -7.84
C GLU A 69 4.74 -14.66 -8.08
N LEU A 70 4.36 -13.89 -7.04
CA LEU A 70 3.49 -12.71 -7.20
C LEU A 70 4.08 -11.72 -8.21
N LYS A 71 5.37 -11.42 -8.08
CA LYS A 71 6.07 -10.52 -9.02
C LYS A 71 6.11 -11.08 -10.44
N ARG A 72 6.38 -12.37 -10.61
CA ARG A 72 6.37 -13.05 -11.92
C ARG A 72 4.98 -12.97 -12.57
N LEU A 73 3.91 -13.16 -11.80
CA LEU A 73 2.54 -13.02 -12.29
C LEU A 73 2.23 -11.56 -12.66
N ALA A 74 2.67 -10.60 -11.84
CA ALA A 74 2.49 -9.17 -12.10
C ALA A 74 3.12 -8.75 -13.44
N GLU A 75 4.36 -9.20 -13.70
CA GLU A 75 5.04 -8.98 -14.97
C GLU A 75 4.34 -9.68 -16.14
N LYS A 76 3.89 -10.93 -15.95
CA LYS A 76 3.19 -11.71 -16.99
C LYS A 76 1.90 -11.06 -17.47
N TYR A 77 1.11 -10.52 -16.56
CA TYR A 77 -0.22 -9.96 -16.86
C TYR A 77 -0.24 -8.42 -16.94
N ASP A 78 0.93 -7.78 -16.85
CA ASP A 78 1.07 -6.33 -16.88
C ASP A 78 0.19 -5.66 -15.81
N CYS A 79 0.36 -6.07 -14.56
CA CYS A 79 -0.25 -5.41 -13.40
C CYS A 79 0.82 -5.04 -12.38
N ARG A 80 0.45 -4.20 -11.42
CA ARG A 80 1.32 -3.73 -10.34
C ARG A 80 0.63 -3.94 -9.00
N PHE A 81 1.42 -4.09 -7.93
CA PHE A 81 0.86 -4.29 -6.61
C PHE A 81 1.61 -3.64 -5.46
N ILE A 82 0.88 -3.34 -4.40
CA ILE A 82 1.38 -2.82 -3.12
C ILE A 82 1.36 -3.94 -2.08
N GLY A 83 2.40 -3.97 -1.25
CA GLY A 83 2.61 -5.00 -0.24
C GLY A 83 3.53 -6.14 -0.74
N PRO A 84 3.28 -7.40 -0.33
CA PRO A 84 2.22 -7.83 0.59
C PRO A 84 2.45 -7.31 2.03
N ASN A 85 1.64 -7.77 2.98
CA ASN A 85 1.75 -7.40 4.40
C ASN A 85 1.66 -5.89 4.63
N CYS A 86 0.61 -5.27 4.10
CA CYS A 86 0.32 -3.85 4.26
C CYS A 86 -1.05 -3.63 4.93
N SER A 87 -1.49 -2.39 5.05
CA SER A 87 -2.77 -1.99 5.66
C SER A 87 -3.55 -1.00 4.79
N GLY A 88 -3.38 -1.12 3.47
CA GLY A 88 -4.13 -0.33 2.48
C GLY A 88 -3.59 1.07 2.20
N ILE A 89 -4.37 1.78 1.38
CA ILE A 89 -4.18 3.18 1.02
C ILE A 89 -5.40 4.01 1.41
N ILE A 90 -5.15 5.18 1.99
CA ILE A 90 -6.15 6.22 2.20
C ILE A 90 -5.83 7.38 1.27
N ASN A 91 -6.82 7.91 0.55
CA ASN A 91 -6.75 9.17 -0.17
C ASN A 91 -8.01 10.00 0.14
N THR A 92 -7.84 11.04 0.95
CA THR A 92 -8.96 11.87 1.44
C THR A 92 -9.53 12.79 0.37
N HIS A 93 -8.75 13.12 -0.65
CA HIS A 93 -9.22 13.92 -1.79
C HIS A 93 -10.10 13.12 -2.74
N HIS A 94 -9.95 11.79 -2.76
CA HIS A 94 -10.71 10.87 -3.60
C HIS A 94 -11.79 10.08 -2.82
N ASN A 95 -12.01 10.40 -1.54
CA ASN A 95 -12.90 9.65 -0.64
C ASN A 95 -12.61 8.13 -0.62
N MET A 96 -11.34 7.76 -0.75
CA MET A 96 -10.91 6.36 -0.77
C MET A 96 -10.28 6.02 0.56
N VAL A 97 -10.88 5.09 1.30
CA VAL A 97 -10.37 4.63 2.60
C VAL A 97 -10.23 3.11 2.56
N GLN A 98 -9.00 2.64 2.46
CA GLN A 98 -8.64 1.24 2.66
C GLN A 98 -7.84 1.16 3.96
N SER A 99 -8.41 0.49 4.96
CA SER A 99 -7.75 0.31 6.26
C SER A 99 -8.27 -0.95 6.94
N ILE A 100 -7.37 -1.66 7.62
CA ILE A 100 -7.69 -2.81 8.46
C ILE A 100 -8.33 -2.36 9.78
N GLY A 101 -8.07 -1.12 10.21
CA GLY A 101 -8.59 -0.56 11.46
C GLY A 101 -9.80 0.35 11.23
N ALA A 102 -10.59 0.54 12.28
CA ALA A 102 -11.62 1.58 12.28
C ALA A 102 -10.94 2.96 12.16
N VAL A 103 -11.27 3.69 11.11
CA VAL A 103 -10.83 5.06 10.92
C VAL A 103 -11.98 5.99 11.28
N GLY A 104 -11.71 7.01 12.09
CA GLY A 104 -12.69 8.04 12.39
C GLY A 104 -12.96 8.94 11.17
N GLU A 105 -13.66 10.04 11.40
CA GLU A 105 -13.86 11.04 10.35
C GLU A 105 -12.51 11.60 9.89
N LEU A 106 -12.27 11.53 8.58
CA LEU A 106 -11.07 12.09 7.94
C LEU A 106 -11.45 13.36 7.20
N ARG A 107 -10.71 14.44 7.44
CA ARG A 107 -10.81 15.66 6.63
C ARG A 107 -9.73 15.63 5.55
N LYS A 108 -9.97 16.40 4.50
CA LYS A 108 -8.98 16.62 3.43
C LYS A 108 -7.80 17.39 3.99
N GLY A 109 -6.61 16.83 3.79
CA GLY A 109 -5.36 17.42 4.24
C GLY A 109 -4.36 17.64 3.12
N ASN A 110 -3.13 17.98 3.49
CA ASN A 110 -2.03 18.27 2.57
C ASN A 110 -0.77 17.44 2.83
N ILE A 111 -0.83 16.47 3.75
CA ILE A 111 0.31 15.63 4.11
C ILE A 111 0.20 14.28 3.42
N GLY A 112 1.21 13.94 2.63
CA GLY A 112 1.41 12.59 2.11
C GLY A 112 2.22 11.77 3.11
N LEU A 113 1.70 10.61 3.53
CA LEU A 113 2.31 9.76 4.54
C LEU A 113 2.64 8.39 3.96
N ILE A 114 3.92 8.02 3.90
CA ILE A 114 4.40 6.71 3.46
C ILE A 114 4.87 5.94 4.68
N VAL A 115 4.30 4.77 4.96
CA VAL A 115 4.64 3.97 6.15
C VAL A 115 4.94 2.53 5.76
N GLN A 116 6.15 2.07 6.07
CA GLN A 116 6.53 0.69 5.76
C GLN A 116 5.72 -0.34 6.56
N ALA A 117 5.55 -0.14 7.87
CA ALA A 117 4.81 -1.07 8.73
C ALA A 117 3.41 -0.54 9.11
N GLY A 118 2.37 -1.31 8.77
CA GLY A 118 0.97 -0.88 8.90
C GLY A 118 0.53 -0.50 10.31
N VAL A 119 1.05 -1.16 11.34
CA VAL A 119 0.73 -0.84 12.75
C VAL A 119 1.14 0.59 13.14
N TYR A 120 2.27 1.08 12.62
CA TYR A 120 2.70 2.45 12.86
C TYR A 120 1.81 3.44 12.12
N ALA A 121 1.31 3.08 10.93
CA ALA A 121 0.37 3.92 10.18
C ALA A 121 -0.93 4.09 10.98
N ALA A 122 -1.47 3.01 11.54
CA ALA A 122 -2.66 3.06 12.39
C ALA A 122 -2.43 3.93 13.65
N GLY A 123 -1.28 3.75 14.32
CA GLY A 123 -0.92 4.56 15.49
C GLY A 123 -0.76 6.05 15.16
N MET A 124 -0.08 6.37 14.05
CA MET A 124 0.09 7.75 13.57
C MET A 124 -1.26 8.38 13.21
N LEU A 125 -2.07 7.69 12.41
CA LEU A 125 -3.44 8.12 12.05
C LEU A 125 -4.26 8.43 13.30
N TRP A 126 -4.27 7.50 14.25
CA TRP A 126 -5.01 7.68 15.50
C TRP A 126 -4.47 8.87 16.31
N GLY A 127 -3.16 8.93 16.55
CA GLY A 127 -2.54 9.97 17.38
C GLY A 127 -2.61 11.38 16.79
N MET A 128 -2.66 11.48 15.46
CA MET A 128 -2.57 12.76 14.74
C MET A 128 -3.93 13.29 14.26
N ARG A 129 -5.03 12.52 14.42
CA ARG A 129 -6.38 12.83 13.90
C ARG A 129 -6.99 14.17 14.33
N HIS A 130 -6.48 14.78 15.40
CA HIS A 130 -6.94 16.09 15.91
C HIS A 130 -5.91 17.21 15.71
N ILE A 131 -4.75 16.88 15.14
CA ILE A 131 -3.60 17.78 15.01
C ILE A 131 -3.37 18.11 13.52
N MET A 132 -3.56 17.13 12.64
CA MET A 132 -3.35 17.32 11.21
C MET A 132 -4.23 16.40 10.38
N ASP A 133 -4.46 16.84 9.15
CA ASP A 133 -5.23 16.13 8.15
C ASP A 133 -4.28 15.60 7.08
N LEU A 134 -4.52 14.37 6.61
CA LEU A 134 -3.65 13.69 5.65
C LEU A 134 -4.30 13.74 4.26
N ALA A 135 -3.50 14.00 3.23
CA ALA A 135 -3.94 13.90 1.83
C ALA A 135 -3.97 12.43 1.39
N VAL A 136 -2.85 11.73 1.59
CA VAL A 136 -2.67 10.33 1.22
C VAL A 136 -1.92 9.60 2.34
N VAL A 137 -2.37 8.40 2.69
CA VAL A 137 -1.63 7.46 3.53
C VAL A 137 -1.39 6.20 2.73
N ALA A 138 -0.13 5.86 2.48
CA ALA A 138 0.26 4.66 1.76
C ALA A 138 1.05 3.75 2.69
N THR A 139 0.47 2.59 3.02
CA THR A 139 1.19 1.53 3.71
C THR A 139 1.77 0.56 2.69
N ILE A 140 3.08 0.32 2.75
CA ILE A 140 3.81 -0.33 1.63
C ILE A 140 4.33 -1.74 1.97
N GLY A 141 4.28 -2.15 3.23
CA GLY A 141 4.55 -3.52 3.67
C GLY A 141 5.94 -4.02 3.26
N ASN A 142 5.98 -5.21 2.66
CA ASN A 142 7.23 -5.87 2.23
C ASN A 142 7.85 -5.23 0.98
N LYS A 143 7.10 -4.40 0.24
CA LYS A 143 7.54 -3.66 -0.95
C LYS A 143 8.08 -4.59 -2.04
N ALA A 144 7.34 -5.66 -2.35
CA ALA A 144 7.77 -6.69 -3.30
C ALA A 144 7.69 -6.21 -4.77
N ASP A 145 6.81 -5.25 -5.06
CA ASP A 145 6.72 -4.55 -6.34
C ASP A 145 6.77 -3.03 -6.16
N ILE A 146 5.64 -2.38 -5.86
CA ILE A 146 5.60 -0.94 -5.57
C ILE A 146 6.27 -0.69 -4.22
N ASN A 147 7.23 0.24 -4.20
CA ASN A 147 8.04 0.57 -3.03
C ASN A 147 7.93 2.05 -2.65
N GLU A 148 8.69 2.46 -1.63
CA GLU A 148 8.67 3.82 -1.09
C GLU A 148 9.00 4.89 -2.14
N THR A 149 9.84 4.56 -3.13
CA THR A 149 10.28 5.51 -4.15
C THR A 149 9.19 5.75 -5.19
N ASP A 150 8.46 4.70 -5.59
CA ASP A 150 7.32 4.83 -6.52
C ASP A 150 6.23 5.73 -5.93
N ILE A 151 5.89 5.50 -4.65
CA ILE A 151 4.90 6.33 -3.95
C ILE A 151 5.42 7.75 -3.75
N LEU A 152 6.70 7.92 -3.41
CA LEU A 152 7.30 9.24 -3.25
C LEU A 152 7.23 10.05 -4.55
N GLU A 153 7.52 9.43 -5.70
CA GLU A 153 7.40 10.06 -7.01
C GLU A 153 5.95 10.49 -7.31
N TYR A 154 4.97 9.63 -7.01
CA TYR A 154 3.55 9.96 -7.13
C TYR A 154 3.15 11.17 -6.27
N LEU A 155 3.45 11.14 -4.97
CA LEU A 155 3.14 12.25 -4.05
C LEU A 155 3.91 13.53 -4.40
N GLY A 156 5.08 13.38 -5.01
CA GLY A 156 5.87 14.48 -5.54
C GLY A 156 5.09 15.31 -6.55
N GLU A 157 4.32 14.67 -7.43
CA GLU A 157 3.53 15.33 -8.49
C GLU A 157 2.09 15.69 -8.07
N ASP A 158 1.57 15.15 -6.96
CA ASP A 158 0.21 15.45 -6.49
C ASP A 158 0.09 16.88 -5.93
N ASN A 159 -0.72 17.73 -6.56
CA ASN A 159 -0.92 19.12 -6.14
C ASN A 159 -1.61 19.27 -4.79
N ASN A 160 -2.26 18.22 -4.28
CA ASN A 160 -2.87 18.24 -2.95
C ASN A 160 -1.85 17.97 -1.83
N VAL A 161 -0.65 17.48 -2.17
CA VAL A 161 0.39 17.14 -1.18
C VAL A 161 1.42 18.26 -1.11
N GLU A 162 1.54 18.92 0.04
CA GLU A 162 2.52 19.97 0.30
C GLU A 162 3.75 19.43 1.07
N VAL A 163 3.57 18.39 1.88
CA VAL A 163 4.64 17.77 2.69
C VAL A 163 4.56 16.26 2.57
N VAL A 164 5.72 15.60 2.41
CA VAL A 164 5.81 14.13 2.45
C VAL A 164 6.48 13.68 3.75
N CYS A 165 5.77 12.91 4.56
CA CYS A 165 6.27 12.26 5.75
C CYS A 165 6.47 10.77 5.48
N MET A 166 7.56 10.19 5.98
CA MET A 166 7.88 8.78 5.76
C MET A 166 8.34 8.09 7.05
N TYR A 167 7.87 6.87 7.30
CA TYR A 167 8.51 5.93 8.23
C TYR A 167 9.09 4.77 7.42
N LEU A 168 10.41 4.57 7.52
CA LEU A 168 11.14 3.60 6.71
C LEU A 168 12.06 2.72 7.56
N GLU A 169 12.01 1.42 7.29
CA GLU A 169 12.91 0.41 7.89
C GLU A 169 14.07 0.10 6.94
N ASP A 170 13.82 0.15 5.64
CA ASP A 170 14.83 0.09 4.60
C ASP A 170 14.40 0.91 3.37
N VAL A 171 15.30 1.03 2.41
CA VAL A 171 15.04 1.62 1.09
C VAL A 171 15.45 0.58 0.05
N LYS A 172 14.57 0.25 -0.89
CA LYS A 172 14.84 -0.80 -1.89
C LYS A 172 15.90 -0.36 -2.91
N SER A 173 15.80 0.87 -3.40
CA SER A 173 16.76 1.45 -4.35
C SER A 173 17.29 2.79 -3.85
N GLY A 174 18.41 2.77 -3.12
CA GLY A 174 18.98 3.96 -2.51
C GLY A 174 19.31 5.08 -3.51
N ARG A 175 19.82 4.74 -4.70
CA ARG A 175 20.15 5.74 -5.73
C ARG A 175 18.90 6.41 -6.30
N ARG A 176 17.91 5.62 -6.72
CA ARG A 176 16.64 6.13 -7.26
C ARG A 176 15.93 6.98 -6.21
N PHE A 177 15.91 6.52 -4.96
CA PHE A 177 15.33 7.27 -3.85
C PHE A 177 15.98 8.64 -3.66
N ILE A 178 17.32 8.73 -3.65
CA ILE A 178 18.04 10.01 -3.51
C ILE A 178 17.72 10.94 -4.68
N ASP A 179 17.69 10.43 -5.90
CA ASP A 179 17.45 11.24 -7.09
C ASP A 179 16.00 11.76 -7.11
N ALA A 180 15.01 10.92 -6.78
CA ALA A 180 13.62 11.32 -6.60
C ALA A 180 13.44 12.34 -5.48
N ALA A 181 14.03 12.07 -4.31
CA ALA A 181 13.97 12.96 -3.16
C ALA A 181 14.57 14.33 -3.48
N ARG A 182 15.74 14.40 -4.13
CA ARG A 182 16.38 15.66 -4.53
C ARG A 182 15.50 16.48 -5.49
N LYS A 183 14.83 15.82 -6.44
CA LYS A 183 13.90 16.50 -7.35
C LYS A 183 12.73 17.09 -6.56
N ILE A 184 12.14 16.31 -5.66
CA ILE A 184 10.93 16.70 -4.93
C ILE A 184 11.22 17.78 -3.88
N THR A 185 12.35 17.72 -3.18
CA THR A 185 12.72 18.70 -2.14
C THR A 185 12.98 20.11 -2.64
N SER A 186 13.13 20.29 -3.96
CA SER A 186 13.14 21.63 -4.57
C SER A 186 11.80 22.38 -4.42
N ARG A 187 10.70 21.65 -4.20
CA ARG A 187 9.33 22.20 -4.11
C ARG A 187 8.56 21.79 -2.85
N LYS A 188 8.80 20.59 -2.32
CA LYS A 188 8.04 20.01 -1.20
C LYS A 188 8.99 19.38 -0.18
N PRO A 189 8.92 19.72 1.12
CA PRO A 189 9.74 19.09 2.13
C PRO A 189 9.44 17.59 2.26
N ILE A 190 10.48 16.80 2.53
CA ILE A 190 10.40 15.38 2.85
C ILE A 190 10.96 15.16 4.26
N ILE A 191 10.19 14.54 5.14
CA ILE A 191 10.56 14.22 6.52
C ILE A 191 10.58 12.70 6.67
N VAL A 192 11.72 12.13 7.07
CA VAL A 192 11.89 10.67 7.21
C VAL A 192 12.22 10.28 8.65
N LEU A 193 11.34 9.50 9.27
CA LEU A 193 11.62 8.74 10.47
C LEU A 193 12.21 7.38 10.08
N LYS A 194 13.54 7.29 10.08
CA LYS A 194 14.27 6.05 9.83
C LYS A 194 14.40 5.23 11.12
N SER A 195 13.92 3.99 11.15
CA SER A 195 14.18 3.05 12.25
C SER A 195 15.61 2.47 12.18
N GLY A 196 16.10 1.82 13.23
CA GLY A 196 17.42 1.16 13.22
C GLY A 196 18.61 2.07 12.92
N ARG A 197 18.58 3.31 13.42
CA ARG A 197 19.65 4.30 13.24
C ARG A 197 20.86 4.08 14.15
N THR A 198 20.72 3.24 15.18
CA THR A 198 21.75 2.92 16.15
C THR A 198 22.12 1.45 16.01
N GLU A 199 23.33 1.05 16.44
CA GLU A 199 23.74 -0.36 16.39
C GLU A 199 22.78 -1.27 17.16
N ALA A 200 22.25 -0.82 18.30
CA ALA A 200 21.31 -1.59 19.10
C ALA A 200 19.92 -1.78 18.44
N GLY A 201 19.58 -0.94 17.45
CA GLY A 201 18.29 -0.99 16.77
C GLY A 201 18.34 -1.55 15.34
N LYS A 202 19.52 -1.91 14.84
CA LYS A 202 19.70 -2.55 13.53
C LYS A 202 19.26 -4.00 13.54
#